data_AF-A0A8T0CAJ7-F1
#
_entry.id   AF-A0A8T0CAJ7-F1
#
_cell.length_a   1.000
_cell.length_b   1.000
_cell.length_c   1.000
_cell.angle_alpha   90.00
_cell.angle_beta   90.00
_cell.angle_gamma   90.00
#
_symmetry.space_group_name_H-M   'P 1'
#
loop_
_entity.id
_entity.type
_entity.pdbx_description
1 polymer ?
#
loop_
_entity_poly.entity_id
_entity_poly.type
_entity_poly.pdbx_seq_one_letter_code
_entity_poly.pdbx_strand_id
1 'polypeptide(L)'
;MSQMLEDDFWAKILRKHVSEEDASKDNPDSNPYLPFPAQEIAIRKKLSVVLPALASSREESKMQLQLEAIELGFIFEDEALNALVCNPQQSASIFQTLQTLVGADKVWEPLYPNFPKQVYDAHQVELFFNAIGHYFSQGAWQPDYTKELRLPLSEAVKLKPIGLISSNEYIRIFSEILSSNASLPEFDREIIRHFVSHFDEQILEKHIPDDIPFKETRCQLIAEGRLANMPSISELPLATATDILRVATHLSQGDISLASNTKFKLSKADRRWLVEKLEPVINIDDIIRQKGKWKRLFHCLHIGTFEEAPVSREIAAKLRNGKLQGYNGIIEQALADRSLTPLLDLLAKKPGEFARRVDHLLRVFSEDEAKVILDRFSGVISDVDTTQPFINHSSKKCRPLEAIIKRLNSVDQQQ
;
A
#
# COMPACT_ATOMS: atom_id res chain seq x y z
N MET A 1 22.21 -16.20 -29.19
CA MET A 1 21.21 -15.11 -29.26
C MET A 1 20.59 -14.81 -27.90
N SER A 2 20.16 -15.81 -27.11
CA SER A 2 19.57 -15.58 -25.78
C SER A 2 20.53 -14.93 -24.76
N GLN A 3 21.77 -15.41 -24.67
CA GLN A 3 22.75 -14.93 -23.67
C GLN A 3 23.19 -13.48 -23.92
N MET A 4 23.39 -13.08 -25.20
CA MET A 4 23.70 -11.68 -25.54
C MET A 4 22.56 -10.70 -25.23
N LEU A 5 21.30 -11.14 -25.30
CA LEU A 5 20.14 -10.34 -24.92
C LEU A 5 20.03 -10.20 -23.40
N GLU A 6 20.37 -11.24 -22.64
CA GLU A 6 20.45 -11.16 -21.18
C GLU A 6 21.63 -10.31 -20.69
N ASP A 7 22.77 -10.39 -21.37
CA ASP A 7 23.94 -9.56 -21.06
C ASP A 7 23.64 -8.07 -21.32
N ASP A 8 22.94 -7.74 -22.42
CA ASP A 8 22.50 -6.37 -22.72
C ASP A 8 21.44 -5.88 -21.73
N PHE A 9 20.53 -6.77 -21.32
CA PHE A 9 19.53 -6.50 -20.29
C PHE A 9 20.18 -6.11 -18.96
N TRP A 10 21.10 -6.92 -18.46
CA TRP A 10 21.80 -6.64 -17.22
C TRP A 10 22.75 -5.45 -17.34
N ALA A 11 23.39 -5.25 -18.50
CA ALA A 11 24.20 -4.06 -18.74
C ALA A 11 23.36 -2.78 -18.72
N LYS A 12 22.14 -2.76 -19.28
CA LYS A 12 21.23 -1.59 -19.24
C LYS A 12 20.81 -1.28 -17.81
N ILE A 13 20.46 -2.29 -17.02
CA ILE A 13 20.07 -2.13 -15.62
C ILE A 13 21.24 -1.65 -14.77
N LEU A 14 22.42 -2.26 -14.92
CA LEU A 14 23.60 -1.95 -14.09
C LEU A 14 24.33 -0.65 -14.51
N ARG A 15 24.30 -0.23 -15.78
CA ARG A 15 24.97 1.01 -16.26
C ARG A 15 24.19 2.29 -15.96
N LYS A 16 22.85 2.26 -15.94
CA LYS A 16 22.03 3.44 -15.63
C LYS A 16 22.23 3.94 -14.18
N HIS A 17 22.91 3.14 -13.35
CA HIS A 17 23.35 3.49 -12.00
C HIS A 17 24.67 4.28 -11.93
N VAL A 18 25.39 4.49 -13.04
CA VAL A 18 26.73 5.13 -13.05
C VAL A 18 26.74 6.56 -13.62
N SER A 19 25.65 7.03 -14.24
CA SER A 19 25.57 8.41 -14.73
C SER A 19 25.13 9.38 -13.63
N GLU A 20 26.06 9.71 -12.73
CA GLU A 20 25.92 10.71 -11.66
C GLU A 20 26.35 12.14 -12.07
N GLU A 21 26.73 12.40 -13.34
CA GLU A 21 27.36 13.69 -13.69
C GLU A 21 26.42 14.85 -14.09
N ASP A 22 25.11 14.66 -14.25
CA ASP A 22 24.20 15.78 -14.62
C ASP A 22 23.49 16.45 -13.43
N ALA A 23 23.81 16.09 -12.19
CA ALA A 23 23.21 16.68 -10.98
C ALA A 23 23.99 17.89 -10.43
N SER A 24 24.60 18.72 -11.29
CA SER A 24 25.14 20.01 -10.86
C SER A 24 24.78 21.15 -11.82
N LYS A 25 23.57 21.67 -11.67
CA LYS A 25 23.25 23.12 -11.66
C LYS A 25 21.75 23.34 -11.41
N ASP A 26 21.49 24.15 -10.38
CA ASP A 26 20.24 24.86 -10.10
C ASP A 26 18.99 24.08 -9.65
N ASN A 27 18.96 23.59 -8.39
CA ASN A 27 17.85 23.79 -7.43
C ASN A 27 18.18 23.14 -6.06
N PRO A 28 18.11 23.83 -4.90
CA PRO A 28 18.31 23.18 -3.60
C PRO A 28 17.12 22.32 -3.12
N ASP A 29 16.00 22.30 -3.87
CA ASP A 29 14.80 21.47 -3.59
C ASP A 29 14.62 20.29 -4.58
N SER A 30 15.64 19.95 -5.38
CA SER A 30 15.58 18.78 -6.25
C SER A 30 16.12 17.53 -5.54
N ASN A 31 15.18 16.79 -4.95
CA ASN A 31 15.15 15.33 -4.92
C ASN A 31 16.33 14.54 -4.28
N PRO A 32 16.21 14.05 -3.04
CA PRO A 32 17.16 13.12 -2.44
C PRO A 32 16.74 11.67 -2.75
N TYR A 33 16.80 11.22 -4.01
CA TYR A 33 16.68 9.79 -4.31
C TYR A 33 18.07 9.19 -4.40
N LEU A 34 18.48 8.44 -3.35
CA LEU A 34 19.61 7.52 -3.47
C LEU A 34 19.27 6.45 -4.54
N PRO A 35 20.21 6.09 -5.42
CA PRO A 35 19.97 5.07 -6.44
C PRO A 35 19.88 3.69 -5.77
N PHE A 36 18.73 3.04 -5.94
CA PHE A 36 18.47 1.69 -5.45
C PHE A 36 19.09 0.65 -6.38
N PRO A 37 20.07 -0.17 -5.96
CA PRO A 37 20.73 -1.09 -6.86
C PRO A 37 19.83 -2.30 -7.13
N ALA A 38 19.66 -2.69 -8.39
CA ALA A 38 18.89 -3.88 -8.78
C ALA A 38 19.26 -5.17 -7.99
N GLN A 39 20.50 -5.24 -7.49
CA GLN A 39 20.96 -6.28 -6.58
C GLN A 39 20.14 -6.36 -5.30
N GLU A 40 19.82 -5.24 -4.68
CA GLU A 40 19.08 -5.19 -3.43
C GLU A 40 17.64 -5.69 -3.61
N ILE A 41 17.01 -5.37 -4.75
CA ILE A 41 15.69 -5.90 -5.12
C ILE A 41 15.74 -7.43 -5.18
N ALA A 42 16.68 -7.98 -5.95
CA ALA A 42 16.76 -9.42 -6.18
C ALA A 42 17.13 -10.20 -4.90
N ILE A 43 18.06 -9.70 -4.10
CA ILE A 43 18.46 -10.35 -2.84
C ILE A 43 17.29 -10.34 -1.85
N ARG A 44 16.61 -9.20 -1.65
CA ARG A 44 15.51 -9.10 -0.68
C ARG A 44 14.25 -9.86 -1.10
N LYS A 45 13.96 -9.93 -2.40
CA LYS A 45 12.71 -10.54 -2.90
C LYS A 45 12.84 -12.00 -3.31
N LYS A 46 14.02 -12.42 -3.79
CA LYS A 46 14.24 -13.77 -4.34
C LYS A 46 15.44 -14.50 -3.74
N LEU A 47 16.25 -13.85 -2.87
CA LEU A 47 17.53 -14.37 -2.41
C LEU A 47 18.39 -14.78 -3.62
N SER A 48 18.55 -13.86 -4.56
CA SER A 48 19.31 -14.12 -5.78
C SER A 48 20.10 -12.89 -6.22
N VAL A 49 21.20 -13.11 -6.93
CA VAL A 49 22.04 -12.05 -7.50
C VAL A 49 21.69 -11.77 -8.95
N VAL A 50 21.86 -10.50 -9.33
CA VAL A 50 21.63 -9.96 -10.67
C VAL A 50 22.96 -9.89 -11.40
N LEU A 51 23.35 -10.97 -12.08
CA LEU A 51 24.60 -11.02 -12.82
C LEU A 51 24.43 -11.84 -14.12
N PRO A 52 25.21 -11.54 -15.17
CA PRO A 52 25.23 -12.38 -16.37
C PRO A 52 25.81 -13.77 -16.04
N ALA A 53 25.16 -14.82 -16.54
CA ALA A 53 25.61 -16.19 -16.36
C ALA A 53 26.93 -16.43 -17.11
N LEU A 54 28.02 -16.56 -16.36
CA LEU A 54 29.38 -16.73 -16.89
C LEU A 54 30.06 -17.91 -16.21
N ALA A 55 30.76 -18.74 -16.99
CA ALA A 55 31.57 -19.83 -16.45
C ALA A 55 32.91 -19.28 -15.92
N SER A 56 33.31 -19.66 -14.71
CA SER A 56 34.57 -19.25 -14.10
C SER A 56 35.39 -20.46 -13.65
N SER A 57 36.72 -20.40 -13.84
CA SER A 57 37.68 -21.45 -13.46
C SER A 57 38.57 -21.08 -12.25
N ARG A 58 38.24 -20.00 -11.51
CA ARG A 58 39.05 -19.49 -10.40
C ARG A 58 38.55 -20.02 -9.05
N GLU A 59 39.00 -21.21 -8.68
CA GLU A 59 38.55 -21.91 -7.45
C GLU A 59 38.95 -21.20 -6.14
N GLU A 60 40.13 -20.59 -6.06
CA GLU A 60 40.58 -19.90 -4.83
C GLU A 60 39.69 -18.70 -4.47
N SER A 61 39.28 -17.92 -5.47
CA SER A 61 38.38 -16.77 -5.27
C SER A 61 36.96 -17.22 -4.88
N LYS A 62 36.49 -18.37 -5.41
CA LYS A 62 35.20 -18.95 -5.02
C LYS A 62 35.19 -19.31 -3.54
N MET A 63 36.24 -19.96 -3.04
CA MET A 63 36.34 -20.35 -1.64
C MET A 63 36.32 -19.13 -0.70
N GLN A 64 37.06 -18.07 -1.04
CA GLN A 64 37.10 -16.86 -0.22
C GLN A 64 35.72 -16.19 -0.12
N LEU A 65 35.04 -15.98 -1.26
CA LEU A 65 33.72 -15.35 -1.29
C LEU A 65 32.67 -16.22 -0.57
N GLN A 66 32.78 -17.54 -0.69
CA GLN A 66 31.87 -18.45 0.00
C GLN A 66 32.06 -18.41 1.52
N LEU A 67 33.30 -18.34 2.02
CA LEU A 67 33.57 -18.22 3.45
C LEU A 67 32.97 -16.94 4.03
N GLU A 68 33.16 -15.81 3.36
CA GLU A 68 32.57 -14.52 3.77
C GLU A 68 31.04 -14.58 3.78
N ALA A 69 30.42 -15.26 2.80
CA ALA A 69 28.97 -15.44 2.77
C ALA A 69 28.46 -16.33 3.92
N ILE A 70 29.21 -17.38 4.26
CA ILE A 70 28.90 -18.31 5.36
C ILE A 70 28.96 -17.58 6.70
N GLU A 71 29.92 -16.68 6.90
CA GLU A 71 30.00 -15.82 8.10
C GLU A 71 28.73 -14.98 8.28
N LEU A 72 28.12 -14.55 7.18
CA LEU A 72 26.84 -13.83 7.15
C LEU A 72 25.61 -14.76 7.18
N GLY A 73 25.78 -16.08 7.22
CA GLY A 73 24.69 -17.06 7.24
C GLY A 73 24.09 -17.40 5.87
N PHE A 74 24.80 -17.12 4.78
CA PHE A 74 24.39 -17.40 3.41
C PHE A 74 25.31 -18.41 2.72
N ILE A 75 24.83 -19.01 1.63
CA ILE A 75 25.58 -19.94 0.78
C ILE A 75 25.24 -19.62 -0.68
N PHE A 76 26.21 -19.24 -1.51
CA PHE A 76 25.94 -19.07 -2.93
C PHE A 76 25.80 -20.42 -3.63
N GLU A 77 24.85 -20.51 -4.55
CA GLU A 77 24.77 -21.61 -5.53
C GLU A 77 25.90 -21.46 -6.57
N ASP A 78 26.28 -22.56 -7.21
CA ASP A 78 27.44 -22.61 -8.10
C ASP A 78 27.33 -21.60 -9.25
N GLU A 79 26.14 -21.42 -9.83
CA GLU A 79 25.91 -20.46 -10.91
C GLU A 79 26.12 -19.01 -10.43
N ALA A 80 25.62 -18.68 -9.23
CA ALA A 80 25.75 -17.35 -8.64
C ALA A 80 27.20 -17.04 -8.28
N LEU A 81 27.90 -18.01 -7.70
CA LEU A 81 29.30 -17.88 -7.30
C LEU A 81 30.21 -17.71 -8.52
N ASN A 82 29.95 -18.47 -9.59
CA ASN A 82 30.64 -18.31 -10.87
C ASN A 82 30.44 -16.91 -11.48
N ALA A 83 29.20 -16.42 -11.47
CA ALA A 83 28.88 -15.09 -11.97
C ALA A 83 29.56 -13.97 -11.15
N LEU A 84 29.63 -14.14 -9.82
CA LEU A 84 30.25 -13.19 -8.90
C LEU A 84 31.77 -13.08 -9.12
N VAL A 85 32.45 -14.22 -9.28
CA VAL A 85 33.90 -14.27 -9.54
C VAL A 85 34.26 -13.58 -10.87
N CYS A 86 33.39 -13.68 -11.88
CA CYS A 86 33.56 -13.00 -13.15
C CYS A 86 33.31 -11.48 -13.06
N ASN A 87 32.62 -11.00 -12.02
CA ASN A 87 32.24 -9.59 -11.84
C ASN A 87 32.71 -9.04 -10.48
N PRO A 88 34.03 -8.94 -10.23
CA PRO A 88 34.56 -8.58 -8.91
C PRO A 88 34.13 -7.18 -8.44
N GLN A 89 33.82 -6.26 -9.36
CA GLN A 89 33.36 -4.91 -9.04
C GLN A 89 32.01 -4.89 -8.30
N GLN A 90 31.16 -5.91 -8.50
CA GLN A 90 29.83 -6.00 -7.89
C GLN A 90 29.85 -6.67 -6.51
N SER A 91 30.95 -7.36 -6.16
CA SER A 91 31.06 -8.13 -4.91
C SER A 91 30.85 -7.26 -3.67
N ALA A 92 31.54 -6.12 -3.56
CA ALA A 92 31.42 -5.22 -2.42
C ALA A 92 29.97 -4.75 -2.17
N SER A 93 29.24 -4.41 -3.22
CA SER A 93 27.83 -3.98 -3.13
C SER A 93 26.91 -5.11 -2.66
N ILE A 94 27.13 -6.33 -3.17
CA ILE A 94 26.36 -7.52 -2.77
C ILE A 94 26.61 -7.83 -1.29
N PHE A 95 27.86 -7.86 -0.84
CA PHE A 95 28.19 -8.11 0.57
C PHE A 95 27.67 -7.01 1.50
N GLN A 96 27.73 -5.74 1.10
CA GLN A 96 27.12 -4.65 1.85
C GLN A 96 25.60 -4.85 2.01
N THR A 97 24.93 -5.30 0.94
CA THR A 97 23.50 -5.63 0.99
C THR A 97 23.22 -6.79 1.95
N LEU A 98 24.02 -7.86 1.90
CA LEU A 98 23.88 -9.02 2.80
C LEU A 98 24.14 -8.64 4.27
N GLN A 99 25.16 -7.82 4.53
CA GLN A 99 25.45 -7.30 5.87
C GLN A 99 24.28 -6.50 6.42
N THR A 100 23.71 -5.60 5.61
CA THR A 100 22.54 -4.78 5.98
C THR A 100 21.32 -5.65 6.30
N LEU A 101 21.13 -6.77 5.59
CA LEU A 101 20.01 -7.68 5.82
C LEU A 101 20.10 -8.45 7.13
N VAL A 102 21.32 -8.79 7.56
CA VAL A 102 21.55 -9.49 8.83
C VAL A 102 21.73 -8.49 9.98
N GLY A 103 21.90 -7.20 9.67
CA GLY A 103 22.25 -6.17 10.64
C GLY A 103 23.72 -6.24 11.08
N ALA A 104 24.58 -6.92 10.30
CA ALA A 104 26.02 -7.03 10.54
C ALA A 104 26.78 -5.72 10.18
N ASP A 105 26.10 -4.80 9.51
CA ASP A 105 26.55 -3.42 9.28
C ASP A 105 26.57 -2.59 10.57
N LYS A 106 25.88 -3.05 11.62
CA LYS A 106 25.76 -2.34 12.90
C LYS A 106 26.46 -3.09 14.01
N VAL A 107 27.12 -2.33 14.87
CA VAL A 107 27.65 -2.85 16.14
C VAL A 107 26.51 -2.85 17.15
N TRP A 108 26.02 -4.04 17.49
CA TRP A 108 24.96 -4.21 18.48
C TRP A 108 25.56 -4.43 19.86
N GLU A 109 25.31 -3.48 20.75
CA GLU A 109 25.65 -3.58 22.17
C GLU A 109 24.39 -3.88 22.98
N PRO A 110 24.24 -5.10 23.53
CA PRO A 110 23.08 -5.45 24.33
C PRO A 110 23.12 -4.75 25.69
N LEU A 111 21.99 -4.19 26.12
CA LEU A 111 21.82 -3.58 27.45
C LEU A 111 22.19 -4.52 28.61
N TYR A 112 22.00 -5.83 28.41
CA TYR A 112 22.37 -6.89 29.35
C TYR A 112 23.31 -7.89 28.65
N PRO A 113 24.64 -7.69 28.69
CA PRO A 113 25.61 -8.52 27.98
C PRO A 113 25.55 -10.01 28.33
N ASN A 114 25.11 -10.33 29.56
CA ASN A 114 25.11 -11.68 30.12
C ASN A 114 23.70 -12.31 30.16
N PHE A 115 22.76 -11.85 29.32
CA PHE A 115 21.43 -12.47 29.14
C PHE A 115 21.53 -13.96 28.72
N PRO A 116 20.66 -14.87 29.21
CA PRO A 116 19.49 -14.63 30.07
C PRO A 116 19.78 -14.60 31.58
N LYS A 117 20.90 -15.18 32.02
CA LYS A 117 21.19 -15.39 33.44
C LYS A 117 21.25 -14.06 34.22
N GLN A 118 21.88 -13.04 33.64
CA GLN A 118 21.96 -11.71 34.27
C GLN A 118 20.59 -11.12 34.61
N VAL A 119 19.64 -11.20 33.68
CA VAL A 119 18.29 -10.65 33.89
C VAL A 119 17.50 -11.52 34.86
N TYR A 120 17.74 -12.83 34.83
CA TYR A 120 17.11 -13.76 35.77
C TYR A 120 17.55 -13.53 37.22
N ASP A 121 18.84 -13.27 37.43
CA ASP A 121 19.43 -13.07 38.76
C ASP A 121 19.23 -11.62 39.29
N ALA A 122 18.98 -10.65 38.41
CA ALA A 122 18.83 -9.24 38.77
C ALA A 122 17.54 -8.93 39.55
N HIS A 123 17.59 -7.91 40.41
CA HIS A 123 16.40 -7.44 41.11
C HIS A 123 15.44 -6.70 40.18
N GLN A 124 14.13 -6.90 40.35
CA GLN A 124 13.10 -6.24 39.53
C GLN A 124 13.21 -4.71 39.53
N VAL A 125 13.58 -4.12 40.68
CA VAL A 125 13.75 -2.67 40.83
C VAL A 125 14.91 -2.15 39.97
N GLU A 126 16.02 -2.89 39.90
CA GLU A 126 17.16 -2.58 39.04
C GLU A 126 16.74 -2.63 37.56
N LEU A 127 16.09 -3.72 37.13
CA LEU A 127 15.61 -3.86 35.76
C LEU A 127 14.65 -2.73 35.37
N PHE A 128 13.78 -2.32 36.30
CA PHE A 128 12.86 -1.21 36.10
C PHE A 128 13.60 0.11 35.88
N PHE A 129 14.51 0.50 36.78
CA PHE A 129 15.24 1.75 36.65
C PHE A 129 16.21 1.76 35.46
N ASN A 130 16.83 0.62 35.14
CA ASN A 130 17.66 0.47 33.96
C ASN A 130 16.86 0.70 32.67
N ALA A 131 15.67 0.10 32.56
CA ALA A 131 14.80 0.32 31.41
C ALA A 131 14.37 1.79 31.30
N ILE A 132 13.93 2.40 32.41
CA ILE A 132 13.56 3.81 32.45
C ILE A 132 14.73 4.70 32.00
N GLY A 133 15.92 4.54 32.60
CA GLY A 133 17.10 5.33 32.25
C GLY A 133 17.50 5.17 30.77
N HIS A 134 17.45 3.94 30.25
CA HIS A 134 17.78 3.66 28.86
C HIS A 134 16.79 4.31 27.87
N TYR A 135 15.47 4.17 28.12
CA TYR A 135 14.46 4.76 27.24
C TYR A 135 14.42 6.30 27.33
N PHE A 136 14.56 6.87 28.53
CA PHE A 136 14.61 8.33 28.70
C PHE A 136 15.84 8.95 28.03
N SER A 137 16.97 8.24 28.01
CA SER A 137 18.20 8.68 27.33
C SER A 137 18.25 8.33 25.84
N GLN A 138 17.18 7.74 25.28
CA GLN A 138 17.15 7.24 23.90
C GLN A 138 18.33 6.31 23.57
N GLY A 139 18.75 5.51 24.54
CA GLY A 139 19.84 4.56 24.41
C GLY A 139 21.24 5.10 24.66
N ALA A 140 21.39 6.40 24.95
CA ALA A 140 22.69 6.99 25.26
C ALA A 140 23.25 6.53 26.62
N TRP A 141 22.39 6.17 27.57
CA TRP A 141 22.79 5.61 28.86
C TRP A 141 22.55 4.10 28.90
N GLN A 142 23.54 3.37 29.41
CA GLN A 142 23.48 1.95 29.69
C GLN A 142 24.21 1.66 31.02
N PRO A 143 23.73 0.68 31.81
CA PRO A 143 24.45 0.19 32.98
C PRO A 143 25.79 -0.44 32.57
N ASP A 144 26.84 -0.15 33.34
CA ASP A 144 28.17 -0.71 33.11
C ASP A 144 28.24 -2.14 33.66
N TYR A 145 28.22 -3.12 32.75
CA TYR A 145 28.31 -4.54 33.08
C TYR A 145 29.53 -5.18 32.41
N THR A 146 30.26 -6.01 33.15
CA THR A 146 31.36 -6.79 32.59
C THR A 146 30.82 -7.98 31.79
N LYS A 147 31.12 -8.03 30.49
CA LYS A 147 30.74 -9.15 29.61
C LYS A 147 31.58 -10.39 29.93
N GLU A 148 30.93 -11.50 30.24
CA GLU A 148 31.60 -12.78 30.47
C GLU A 148 32.06 -13.40 29.14
N LEU A 149 33.21 -14.08 29.16
CA LEU A 149 33.70 -14.83 28.00
C LEU A 149 32.75 -16.00 27.73
N ARG A 150 32.22 -16.08 26.51
CA ARG A 150 31.38 -17.19 26.06
C ARG A 150 32.11 -17.99 25.00
N LEU A 151 31.97 -19.31 25.06
CA LEU A 151 32.39 -20.17 23.96
C LEU A 151 31.56 -19.82 22.71
N PRO A 152 32.16 -19.90 21.51
CA PRO A 152 31.41 -19.75 20.27
C PRO A 152 30.27 -20.77 20.22
N LEU A 153 29.13 -20.35 19.68
CA LEU A 153 27.99 -21.24 19.45
C LEU A 153 28.40 -22.37 18.51
N SER A 154 28.15 -23.61 18.94
CA SER A 154 28.47 -24.83 18.18
C SER A 154 27.32 -25.34 17.32
N GLU A 155 26.18 -24.63 17.30
CA GLU A 155 25.01 -25.05 16.52
C GLU A 155 25.24 -24.85 15.02
N ALA A 156 24.83 -25.84 14.22
CA ALA A 156 24.89 -25.75 12.77
C ALA A 156 23.92 -24.67 12.28
N VAL A 157 24.46 -23.55 11.81
CA VAL A 157 23.67 -22.47 11.21
C VAL A 157 23.05 -22.98 9.91
N LYS A 158 21.72 -22.91 9.80
CA LYS A 158 21.02 -23.18 8.54
C LYS A 158 21.31 -22.04 7.57
N LEU A 159 22.20 -22.27 6.62
CA LEU A 159 22.58 -21.29 5.61
C LEU A 159 21.45 -21.09 4.60
N LYS A 160 21.23 -19.84 4.19
CA LYS A 160 20.24 -19.50 3.16
C LYS A 160 20.90 -19.53 1.77
N PRO A 161 20.39 -20.32 0.81
CA PRO A 161 20.93 -20.34 -0.54
C PRO A 161 20.69 -19.02 -1.25
N ILE A 162 21.72 -18.51 -1.94
CA ILE A 162 21.64 -17.37 -2.84
C ILE A 162 21.88 -17.86 -4.27
N GLY A 163 20.82 -17.80 -5.08
CA GLY A 163 20.84 -18.24 -6.47
C GLY A 163 21.18 -17.13 -7.48
N LEU A 164 21.15 -17.48 -8.76
CA LEU A 164 21.27 -16.54 -9.87
C LEU A 164 19.88 -16.28 -10.46
N ILE A 165 19.44 -15.01 -10.54
CA ILE A 165 18.12 -14.69 -11.07
C ILE A 165 18.15 -14.53 -12.59
N SER A 166 17.16 -15.09 -13.27
CA SER A 166 16.95 -14.84 -14.70
C SER A 166 16.32 -13.47 -14.95
N SER A 167 16.53 -12.92 -16.15
CA SER A 167 15.94 -11.65 -16.57
C SER A 167 14.40 -11.63 -16.45
N ASN A 168 13.75 -12.73 -16.82
CA ASN A 168 12.29 -12.89 -16.73
C ASN A 168 11.80 -12.97 -15.28
N GLU A 169 12.49 -13.72 -14.41
CA GLU A 169 12.13 -13.81 -12.99
C GLU A 169 12.30 -12.49 -12.25
N TYR A 170 13.30 -11.70 -12.63
CA TYR A 170 13.46 -10.35 -12.09
C TYR A 170 12.26 -9.47 -12.42
N ILE A 171 11.77 -9.51 -13.66
CA ILE A 171 10.57 -8.76 -14.05
C ILE A 171 9.31 -9.31 -13.36
N ARG A 172 9.25 -10.63 -13.08
CA ARG A 172 8.12 -11.20 -12.32
C ARG A 172 7.98 -10.64 -10.91
N ILE A 173 9.05 -10.13 -10.29
CA ILE A 173 8.97 -9.44 -8.98
C ILE A 173 7.97 -8.27 -9.06
N PHE A 174 7.95 -7.53 -10.17
CA PHE A 174 7.01 -6.44 -10.39
C PHE A 174 5.56 -6.91 -10.36
N SER A 175 5.26 -8.00 -11.08
CA SER A 175 3.92 -8.61 -11.12
C SER A 175 3.45 -9.11 -9.75
N GLU A 176 4.36 -9.73 -8.99
CA GLU A 176 4.09 -10.24 -7.64
C GLU A 176 3.78 -9.12 -6.64
N ILE A 177 4.50 -8.00 -6.72
CA ILE A 177 4.24 -6.82 -5.87
C ILE A 177 2.88 -6.20 -6.20
N LEU A 178 2.55 -6.08 -7.48
CA LEU A 178 1.25 -5.53 -7.92
C LEU A 178 0.07 -6.42 -7.50
N SER A 179 0.28 -7.73 -7.43
CA SER A 179 -0.75 -8.71 -7.04
C SER A 179 -0.99 -8.78 -5.52
N SER A 180 -0.27 -7.99 -4.70
CA SER A 180 -0.42 -7.98 -3.25
C SER A 180 -1.78 -7.43 -2.81
N ASN A 181 -2.44 -8.13 -1.88
CA ASN A 181 -3.72 -7.73 -1.27
C ASN A 181 -3.56 -6.77 -0.07
N ALA A 182 -2.32 -6.43 0.30
CA ALA A 182 -2.00 -5.65 1.50
C ALA A 182 -1.30 -4.34 1.15
N SER A 183 -1.24 -3.44 2.14
CA SER A 183 -0.45 -2.21 2.01
C SER A 183 1.03 -2.55 1.83
N LEU A 184 1.64 -1.93 0.83
CA LEU A 184 3.04 -2.16 0.49
C LEU A 184 3.97 -1.42 1.46
N PRO A 185 5.02 -2.09 1.98
CA PRO A 185 6.13 -1.41 2.63
C PRO A 185 6.78 -0.36 1.72
N GLU A 186 7.45 0.64 2.30
CA GLU A 186 8.08 1.71 1.51
C GLU A 186 9.07 1.17 0.48
N PHE A 187 9.86 0.17 0.85
CA PHE A 187 10.77 -0.55 -0.05
C PHE A 187 10.05 -1.10 -1.31
N ASP A 188 8.85 -1.67 -1.14
CA ASP A 188 8.09 -2.26 -2.26
C ASP A 188 7.47 -1.18 -3.15
N ARG A 189 7.12 -0.03 -2.56
CA ARG A 189 6.67 1.14 -3.32
C ARG A 189 7.79 1.70 -4.18
N GLU A 190 9.02 1.74 -3.66
CA GLU A 190 10.19 2.18 -4.42
C GLU A 190 10.51 1.24 -5.58
N ILE A 191 10.28 -0.07 -5.41
CA ILE A 191 10.41 -1.04 -6.52
C ILE A 191 9.50 -0.66 -7.69
N ILE A 192 8.23 -0.33 -7.45
CA ILE A 192 7.30 0.07 -8.52
C ILE A 192 7.86 1.26 -9.31
N ARG A 193 8.38 2.28 -8.61
CA ARG A 193 9.01 3.46 -9.22
C ARG A 193 10.28 3.10 -10.00
N HIS A 194 11.11 2.23 -9.45
CA HIS A 194 12.31 1.73 -10.13
C HIS A 194 11.94 1.04 -11.44
N PHE A 195 10.95 0.14 -11.43
CA PHE A 195 10.55 -0.58 -12.64
C PHE A 195 10.00 0.37 -13.72
N VAL A 196 9.12 1.29 -13.36
CA VAL A 196 8.54 2.26 -14.31
C VAL A 196 9.59 3.21 -14.89
N SER A 197 10.67 3.51 -14.17
CA SER A 197 11.73 4.42 -14.66
C SER A 197 12.83 3.74 -15.49
N HIS A 198 12.96 2.41 -15.39
CA HIS A 198 14.08 1.66 -16.00
C HIS A 198 13.66 0.76 -17.15
N PHE A 199 12.41 0.29 -17.17
CA PHE A 199 11.91 -0.61 -18.21
C PHE A 199 11.01 0.11 -19.21
N ASP A 200 11.02 -0.39 -20.43
CA ASP A 200 10.17 0.12 -21.51
C ASP A 200 8.72 -0.34 -21.28
N GLU A 201 7.77 0.53 -21.63
CA GLU A 201 6.33 0.32 -21.42
C GLU A 201 5.82 -1.03 -21.95
N GLN A 202 6.27 -1.43 -23.13
CA GLN A 202 5.88 -2.68 -23.80
C GLN A 202 6.30 -3.95 -23.04
N ILE A 203 7.34 -3.85 -22.21
CA ILE A 203 7.78 -4.94 -21.35
C ILE A 203 6.88 -4.96 -20.11
N LEU A 204 6.73 -3.81 -19.45
CA LEU A 204 5.95 -3.70 -18.21
C LEU A 204 4.48 -4.10 -18.42
N GLU A 205 3.86 -3.68 -19.53
CA GLU A 205 2.47 -3.99 -19.88
C GLU A 205 2.17 -5.50 -19.83
N LYS A 206 3.11 -6.34 -20.26
CA LYS A 206 2.96 -7.81 -20.26
C LYS A 206 3.03 -8.43 -18.86
N HIS A 207 3.52 -7.70 -17.87
CA HIS A 207 3.73 -8.17 -16.50
C HIS A 207 2.80 -7.48 -15.49
N ILE A 208 1.93 -6.57 -15.93
CA ILE A 208 0.86 -6.01 -15.10
C ILE A 208 -0.25 -7.08 -14.99
N PRO A 209 -0.68 -7.47 -13.78
CA PRO A 209 -1.78 -8.40 -13.60
C PRO A 209 -3.11 -7.79 -14.05
N ASP A 210 -4.06 -8.63 -14.47
CA ASP A 210 -5.40 -8.19 -14.93
C ASP A 210 -6.18 -7.41 -13.84
N ASP A 211 -5.98 -7.78 -12.57
CA ASP A 211 -6.53 -7.07 -11.43
C ASP A 211 -5.43 -6.70 -10.43
N ILE A 212 -5.46 -5.44 -9.98
CA ILE A 212 -4.61 -4.93 -8.91
C ILE A 212 -5.52 -4.71 -7.70
N PRO A 213 -5.54 -5.67 -6.74
CA PRO A 213 -6.56 -5.71 -5.70
C PRO A 213 -6.42 -4.54 -4.72
N PHE A 214 -5.18 -4.13 -4.42
CA PHE A 214 -4.92 -3.04 -3.49
C PHE A 214 -4.95 -1.67 -4.19
N LYS A 215 -5.94 -0.84 -3.83
CA LYS A 215 -6.20 0.45 -4.51
C LYS A 215 -5.05 1.43 -4.43
N GLU A 216 -4.29 1.48 -3.32
CA GLU A 216 -3.14 2.38 -3.21
C GLU A 216 -2.04 1.99 -4.20
N THR A 217 -1.73 0.69 -4.31
CA THR A 217 -0.77 0.16 -5.28
C THR A 217 -1.17 0.50 -6.70
N ARG A 218 -2.46 0.31 -7.05
CA ARG A 218 -2.99 0.69 -8.37
C ARG A 218 -2.83 2.19 -8.65
N CYS A 219 -3.19 3.04 -7.68
CA CYS A 219 -3.08 4.49 -7.83
C CYS A 219 -1.62 4.93 -7.97
N GLN A 220 -0.69 4.29 -7.25
CA GLN A 220 0.74 4.55 -7.35
C GLN A 220 1.24 4.22 -8.75
N LEU A 221 0.94 3.01 -9.24
CA LEU A 221 1.37 2.55 -10.56
C LEU A 221 0.89 3.50 -11.65
N ILE A 222 -0.39 3.89 -11.62
CA ILE A 222 -0.98 4.83 -12.58
C ILE A 222 -0.29 6.20 -12.53
N ALA A 223 0.00 6.71 -11.34
CA ALA A 223 0.68 7.98 -11.16
C ALA A 223 2.13 7.94 -11.66
N GLU A 224 2.87 6.86 -11.36
CA GLU A 224 4.24 6.66 -11.88
C GLU A 224 4.23 6.53 -13.41
N GLY A 225 3.29 5.76 -13.97
CA GLY A 225 3.11 5.65 -15.43
C GLY A 225 2.81 7.00 -16.08
N ARG A 226 2.03 7.85 -15.41
CA ARG A 226 1.74 9.22 -15.86
C ARG A 226 3.00 10.09 -15.87
N LEU A 227 3.81 10.02 -14.81
CA LEU A 227 5.09 10.77 -14.72
C LEU A 227 6.10 10.32 -15.79
N ALA A 228 6.10 9.01 -16.11
CA ALA A 228 6.96 8.43 -17.13
C ALA A 228 6.43 8.57 -18.58
N ASN A 229 5.27 9.21 -18.78
CA ASN A 229 4.58 9.30 -20.08
C ASN A 229 4.30 7.93 -20.72
N MET A 230 3.80 6.98 -19.93
CA MET A 230 3.41 5.63 -20.36
C MET A 230 1.87 5.51 -20.41
N PRO A 231 1.22 5.68 -21.58
CA PRO A 231 -0.22 5.58 -21.73
C PRO A 231 -0.82 4.22 -21.32
N SER A 232 -0.20 3.09 -21.68
CA SER A 232 -0.66 1.74 -21.32
C SER A 232 -0.81 1.56 -19.80
N ILE A 233 0.02 2.25 -19.02
CA ILE A 233 -0.03 2.20 -17.54
C ILE A 233 -0.91 3.31 -16.96
N SER A 234 -0.76 4.54 -17.44
CA SER A 234 -1.50 5.68 -16.91
C SER A 234 -3.00 5.65 -17.23
N GLU A 235 -3.40 4.96 -18.30
CA GLU A 235 -4.80 4.86 -18.71
C GLU A 235 -5.55 3.67 -18.07
N LEU A 236 -4.90 2.91 -17.18
CA LEU A 236 -5.55 1.87 -16.38
C LEU A 236 -6.77 2.42 -15.59
N PRO A 237 -7.79 1.59 -15.33
CA PRO A 237 -9.06 2.05 -14.77
C PRO A 237 -8.92 2.56 -13.32
N LEU A 238 -9.41 3.76 -13.08
CA LEU A 238 -9.63 4.34 -11.76
C LEU A 238 -11.13 4.22 -11.43
N ALA A 239 -11.47 3.55 -10.34
CA ALA A 239 -12.86 3.15 -10.09
C ALA A 239 -13.65 4.18 -9.27
N THR A 240 -12.97 5.03 -8.49
CA THR A 240 -13.62 5.91 -7.51
C THR A 240 -12.99 7.30 -7.48
N ALA A 241 -13.74 8.28 -7.00
CA ALA A 241 -13.21 9.62 -6.76
C ALA A 241 -11.99 9.57 -5.81
N THR A 242 -12.04 8.69 -4.79
CA THR A 242 -10.91 8.53 -3.85
C THR A 242 -9.64 8.06 -4.55
N ASP A 243 -9.74 7.23 -5.59
CA ASP A 243 -8.58 6.80 -6.38
C ASP A 243 -7.95 8.00 -7.11
N ILE A 244 -8.77 8.89 -7.69
CA ILE A 244 -8.28 10.15 -8.29
C ILE A 244 -7.56 11.03 -7.26
N LEU A 245 -8.11 11.13 -6.04
CA LEU A 245 -7.48 11.89 -4.96
C LEU A 245 -6.11 11.31 -4.57
N ARG A 246 -5.96 9.98 -4.57
CA ARG A 246 -4.68 9.30 -4.33
C ARG A 246 -3.67 9.58 -5.44
N VAL A 247 -4.08 9.45 -6.70
CA VAL A 247 -3.23 9.76 -7.85
C VAL A 247 -2.76 11.22 -7.81
N ALA A 248 -3.68 12.17 -7.59
CA ALA A 248 -3.32 13.59 -7.47
C ALA A 248 -2.37 13.87 -6.28
N THR A 249 -2.51 13.11 -5.20
CA THR A 249 -1.64 13.16 -4.03
C THR A 249 -0.23 12.66 -4.38
N HIS A 250 -0.13 11.52 -5.06
CA HIS A 250 1.15 10.94 -5.49
C HIS A 250 1.89 11.84 -6.48
N LEU A 251 1.18 12.39 -7.48
CA LEU A 251 1.75 13.36 -8.44
C LEU A 251 2.28 14.62 -7.75
N SER A 252 1.78 14.93 -6.55
CA SER A 252 2.24 16.05 -5.73
C SER A 252 3.23 15.64 -4.64
N GLN A 253 3.80 14.42 -4.71
CA GLN A 253 4.75 13.85 -3.74
C GLN A 253 4.20 13.77 -2.30
N GLY A 254 2.88 13.55 -2.16
CA GLY A 254 2.25 13.33 -0.86
C GLY A 254 2.04 11.85 -0.54
N ASP A 255 1.54 11.60 0.67
CA ASP A 255 1.24 10.26 1.18
C ASP A 255 -0.01 9.65 0.53
N ILE A 256 0.18 8.60 -0.25
CA ILE A 256 -0.88 7.93 -1.01
C ILE A 256 -1.95 7.26 -0.14
N SER A 257 -1.64 6.96 1.12
CA SER A 257 -2.63 6.44 2.07
C SER A 257 -3.67 7.48 2.47
N LEU A 258 -3.40 8.76 2.15
CA LEU A 258 -4.17 9.93 2.56
C LEU A 258 -4.21 10.13 4.08
N ALA A 259 -3.27 9.55 4.85
CA ALA A 259 -3.21 9.76 6.29
C ALA A 259 -2.78 11.20 6.62
N SER A 260 -1.80 11.73 5.89
CA SER A 260 -1.37 13.12 6.00
C SER A 260 -2.04 14.06 4.98
N ASN A 261 -1.92 15.37 5.20
CA ASN A 261 -2.42 16.39 4.28
C ASN A 261 -1.39 16.73 3.21
N THR A 262 -1.83 16.82 1.96
CA THR A 262 -0.94 17.11 0.81
C THR A 262 -1.03 18.57 0.38
N LYS A 263 0.11 19.15 -0.03
CA LYS A 263 0.18 20.40 -0.78
C LYS A 263 0.21 20.07 -2.27
N PHE A 264 -0.93 20.21 -2.94
CA PHE A 264 -1.04 19.83 -4.35
C PHE A 264 -0.21 20.76 -5.26
N LYS A 265 0.65 20.17 -6.07
CA LYS A 265 1.47 20.83 -7.09
C LYS A 265 1.24 20.09 -8.42
N LEU A 266 0.29 20.57 -9.21
CA LEU A 266 -0.13 19.91 -10.45
C LEU A 266 0.11 20.81 -11.67
N SER A 267 0.67 20.25 -12.74
CA SER A 267 0.84 20.91 -14.03
C SER A 267 -0.51 21.19 -14.70
N LYS A 268 -0.54 22.06 -15.72
CA LYS A 268 -1.78 22.31 -16.49
C LYS A 268 -2.30 21.02 -17.16
N ALA A 269 -1.38 20.18 -17.66
CA ALA A 269 -1.73 18.92 -18.31
C ALA A 269 -2.33 17.93 -17.31
N ASP A 270 -1.74 17.80 -16.12
CA ASP A 270 -2.23 16.87 -15.10
C ASP A 270 -3.57 17.31 -14.52
N ARG A 271 -3.81 18.62 -14.38
CA ARG A 271 -5.14 19.11 -13.97
C ARG A 271 -6.22 18.68 -14.96
N ARG A 272 -5.97 18.85 -16.27
CA ARG A 272 -6.93 18.45 -17.31
C ARG A 272 -7.16 16.94 -17.29
N TRP A 273 -6.08 16.16 -17.26
CA TRP A 273 -6.15 14.69 -17.22
C TRP A 273 -6.86 14.17 -15.97
N LEU A 274 -6.57 14.71 -14.78
CA LEU A 274 -7.26 14.33 -13.55
C LEU A 274 -8.75 14.67 -13.58
N VAL A 275 -9.13 15.81 -14.16
CA VAL A 275 -10.54 16.23 -14.27
C VAL A 275 -11.30 15.32 -15.24
N GLU A 276 -10.68 14.97 -16.38
CA GLU A 276 -11.23 14.02 -17.35
C GLU A 276 -11.50 12.65 -16.70
N LYS A 277 -10.55 12.14 -15.90
CA LYS A 277 -10.70 10.88 -15.17
C LYS A 277 -11.69 10.97 -14.01
N LEU A 278 -11.84 12.15 -13.40
CA LEU A 278 -12.73 12.36 -12.25
C LEU A 278 -14.20 12.37 -12.63
N GLU A 279 -14.55 13.04 -13.72
CA GLU A 279 -15.94 13.27 -14.12
C GLU A 279 -16.80 11.99 -14.19
N PRO A 280 -16.35 10.86 -14.77
CA PRO A 280 -17.16 9.65 -14.83
C PRO A 280 -17.33 8.92 -13.49
N VAL A 281 -16.44 9.13 -12.52
CA VAL A 281 -16.39 8.35 -11.26
C VAL A 281 -16.74 9.16 -10.01
N ILE A 282 -16.98 10.46 -10.17
CA ILE A 282 -17.23 11.35 -9.06
C ILE A 282 -18.55 10.98 -8.36
N ASN A 283 -18.51 10.86 -7.04
CA ASN A 283 -19.69 10.61 -6.23
C ASN A 283 -19.63 11.44 -4.94
N ILE A 284 -20.79 11.87 -4.46
CA ILE A 284 -20.89 12.81 -3.34
C ILE A 284 -20.34 12.22 -2.02
N ASP A 285 -20.58 10.94 -1.78
CA ASP A 285 -20.21 10.28 -0.51
C ASP A 285 -18.67 10.22 -0.34
N ASP A 286 -17.91 9.93 -1.40
CA ASP A 286 -16.44 9.98 -1.40
C ASP A 286 -15.91 11.40 -1.17
N ILE A 287 -16.55 12.39 -1.78
CA ILE A 287 -16.18 13.80 -1.59
C ILE A 287 -16.36 14.20 -0.12
N ILE A 288 -17.46 13.77 0.51
CA ILE A 288 -17.75 14.09 1.91
C ILE A 288 -16.79 13.38 2.86
N ARG A 289 -16.48 12.11 2.60
CA ARG A 289 -15.53 11.31 3.41
C ARG A 289 -14.17 12.01 3.55
N GLN A 290 -13.71 12.73 2.52
CA GLN A 290 -12.45 13.48 2.52
C GLN A 290 -12.66 14.98 2.24
N LYS A 291 -13.72 15.59 2.80
CA LYS A 291 -14.16 16.98 2.52
C LYS A 291 -13.04 18.02 2.49
N GLY A 292 -12.15 18.00 3.48
CA GLY A 292 -11.04 18.97 3.56
C GLY A 292 -10.04 18.82 2.42
N LYS A 293 -9.68 17.59 2.08
CA LYS A 293 -8.72 17.28 1.00
C LYS A 293 -9.33 17.63 -0.37
N TRP A 294 -10.60 17.31 -0.59
CA TRP A 294 -11.32 17.68 -1.82
C TRP A 294 -11.48 19.18 -2.02
N LYS A 295 -11.77 19.94 -0.96
CA LYS A 295 -11.80 21.41 -1.05
C LYS A 295 -10.48 21.97 -1.58
N ARG A 296 -9.35 21.45 -1.08
CA ARG A 296 -8.00 21.84 -1.52
C ARG A 296 -7.75 21.40 -2.96
N LEU A 297 -8.04 20.14 -3.28
CA LEU A 297 -7.81 19.61 -4.63
C LEU A 297 -8.65 20.35 -5.69
N PHE A 298 -9.94 20.56 -5.47
CA PHE A 298 -10.80 21.31 -6.40
C PHE A 298 -10.35 22.76 -6.62
N HIS A 299 -9.76 23.39 -5.59
CA HIS A 299 -9.15 24.70 -5.73
C HIS A 299 -7.92 24.63 -6.63
N CYS A 300 -7.00 23.69 -6.38
CA CYS A 300 -5.77 23.50 -7.17
C CYS A 300 -6.02 23.03 -8.61
N LEU A 301 -7.07 22.22 -8.83
CA LEU A 301 -7.49 21.82 -10.16
C LEU A 301 -8.08 22.99 -10.95
N HIS A 302 -8.53 24.05 -10.28
CA HIS A 302 -9.39 25.09 -10.87
C HIS A 302 -10.65 24.51 -11.52
N ILE A 303 -11.32 23.56 -10.85
CA ILE A 303 -12.45 22.81 -11.42
C ILE A 303 -13.57 23.67 -12.03
N GLY A 304 -13.73 24.92 -11.58
CA GLY A 304 -14.72 25.85 -12.11
C GLY A 304 -14.48 26.29 -13.56
N THR A 305 -13.27 26.11 -14.10
CA THR A 305 -12.91 26.49 -15.48
C THR A 305 -13.16 25.38 -16.50
N PHE A 306 -13.50 24.17 -16.05
CA PHE A 306 -13.71 23.01 -16.93
C PHE A 306 -15.20 22.89 -17.24
N GLU A 307 -15.60 23.33 -18.44
CA GLU A 307 -16.97 23.20 -18.93
C GLU A 307 -17.32 21.74 -19.26
N GLU A 308 -16.30 20.97 -19.65
CA GLU A 308 -16.36 19.54 -19.93
C GLU A 308 -16.61 18.65 -18.70
N ALA A 309 -16.54 19.21 -17.49
CA ALA A 309 -16.76 18.49 -16.23
C ALA A 309 -17.93 19.09 -15.40
N PRO A 310 -19.16 19.09 -15.94
CA PRO A 310 -20.31 19.75 -15.32
C PRO A 310 -20.68 19.16 -13.95
N VAL A 311 -20.61 17.84 -13.76
CA VAL A 311 -20.95 17.16 -12.51
C VAL A 311 -19.93 17.50 -11.43
N SER A 312 -18.64 17.40 -11.76
CA SER A 312 -17.56 17.77 -10.85
C SER A 312 -17.63 19.24 -10.43
N ARG A 313 -17.95 20.14 -11.36
CA ARG A 313 -18.13 21.57 -11.09
C ARG A 313 -19.31 21.84 -10.15
N GLU A 314 -20.45 21.18 -10.35
CA GLU A 314 -21.63 21.32 -9.49
C GLU A 314 -21.33 20.82 -8.07
N ILE A 315 -20.72 19.64 -7.94
CA ILE A 315 -20.36 19.06 -6.64
C ILE A 315 -19.35 19.96 -5.91
N ALA A 316 -18.34 20.48 -6.62
CA ALA A 316 -17.36 21.40 -6.05
C ALA A 316 -18.01 22.72 -5.58
N ALA A 317 -18.98 23.27 -6.33
CA ALA A 317 -19.72 24.46 -5.94
C ALA A 317 -20.55 24.21 -4.66
N LYS A 318 -21.29 23.10 -4.60
CA LYS A 318 -22.05 22.68 -3.41
C LYS A 318 -21.12 22.48 -2.20
N LEU A 319 -19.94 21.89 -2.41
CA LEU A 319 -18.94 21.65 -1.36
C LEU A 319 -18.40 22.97 -0.77
N ARG A 320 -18.12 23.95 -1.63
CA ARG A 320 -17.64 25.29 -1.22
C ARG A 320 -18.69 26.03 -0.41
N ASN A 321 -19.95 25.96 -0.85
CA ASN A 321 -21.10 26.61 -0.19
C ASN A 321 -21.58 25.89 1.07
N GLY A 322 -20.98 24.74 1.43
CA GLY A 322 -21.40 23.94 2.58
C GLY A 322 -22.75 23.24 2.43
N LYS A 323 -23.32 23.26 1.22
CA LYS A 323 -24.64 22.67 0.89
C LYS A 323 -24.53 21.23 0.35
N LEU A 324 -23.33 20.66 0.29
CA LEU A 324 -23.15 19.29 -0.15
C LEU A 324 -23.61 18.32 0.94
N GLN A 325 -24.71 17.62 0.68
CA GLN A 325 -25.26 16.58 1.54
C GLN A 325 -25.07 15.22 0.87
N GLY A 326 -24.53 14.28 1.62
CA GLY A 326 -24.40 12.88 1.19
C GLY A 326 -25.69 12.13 1.43
N TYR A 327 -25.71 10.86 1.04
CA TYR A 327 -26.90 10.02 1.17
C TYR A 327 -27.45 9.99 2.61
N ASN A 328 -26.56 9.80 3.59
CA ASN A 328 -26.91 9.85 5.02
C ASN A 328 -27.46 11.21 5.45
N GLY A 329 -26.88 12.32 4.97
CA GLY A 329 -27.35 13.66 5.35
C GLY A 329 -28.77 13.94 4.87
N ILE A 330 -29.12 13.47 3.67
CA ILE A 330 -30.47 13.58 3.12
C ILE A 330 -31.46 12.74 3.95
N ILE A 331 -31.04 11.54 4.38
CA ILE A 331 -31.86 10.69 5.25
C ILE A 331 -32.11 11.34 6.62
N GLU A 332 -31.06 11.83 7.28
CA GLU A 332 -31.20 12.49 8.59
C GLU A 332 -32.07 13.75 8.49
N GLN A 333 -31.98 14.50 7.38
CA GLN A 333 -32.87 15.63 7.15
C GLN A 333 -34.33 15.19 6.92
N ALA A 334 -34.57 14.17 6.10
CA ALA A 334 -35.92 13.66 5.87
C ALA A 334 -36.55 13.07 7.15
N LEU A 335 -35.74 12.50 8.04
CA LEU A 335 -36.13 12.09 9.39
C LEU A 335 -36.53 13.28 10.26
N ALA A 336 -35.72 14.35 10.27
CA ALA A 336 -36.02 15.58 11.02
C ALA A 336 -37.31 16.25 10.51
N ASP A 337 -37.50 16.28 9.19
CA ASP A 337 -38.66 16.87 8.51
C ASP A 337 -39.90 15.94 8.53
N ARG A 338 -39.79 14.75 9.12
CA ARG A 338 -40.82 13.68 9.16
C ARG A 338 -41.45 13.39 7.79
N SER A 339 -40.66 13.48 6.73
CA SER A 339 -41.11 13.27 5.35
C SER A 339 -41.01 11.79 5.00
N LEU A 340 -42.06 11.02 5.30
CA LEU A 340 -42.05 9.55 5.20
C LEU A 340 -41.83 9.01 3.79
N THR A 341 -42.59 9.48 2.80
CA THR A 341 -42.54 8.92 1.43
C THR A 341 -41.17 9.13 0.77
N PRO A 342 -40.57 10.34 0.77
CA PRO A 342 -39.23 10.56 0.22
C PRO A 342 -38.14 9.75 0.94
N LEU A 343 -38.28 9.58 2.26
CA LEU A 343 -37.36 8.79 3.07
C LEU A 343 -37.40 7.30 2.67
N LEU A 344 -38.60 6.74 2.47
CA LEU A 344 -38.76 5.35 2.05
C LEU A 344 -38.25 5.10 0.64
N ASP A 345 -38.47 6.03 -0.29
CA ASP A 345 -37.96 5.92 -1.67
C ASP A 345 -36.43 6.03 -1.73
N LEU A 346 -35.82 6.80 -0.82
CA LEU A 346 -34.36 6.83 -0.67
C LEU A 346 -33.84 5.51 -0.10
N LEU A 347 -34.39 5.05 1.03
CA LEU A 347 -33.95 3.84 1.73
C LEU A 347 -34.14 2.57 0.89
N ALA A 348 -35.19 2.50 0.07
CA ALA A 348 -35.43 1.38 -0.84
C ALA A 348 -34.27 1.17 -1.85
N LYS A 349 -33.49 2.22 -2.17
CA LYS A 349 -32.32 2.12 -3.05
C LYS A 349 -31.11 1.46 -2.37
N LYS A 350 -31.08 1.37 -1.05
CA LYS A 350 -30.02 0.70 -0.26
C LYS A 350 -30.66 -0.20 0.81
N PRO A 351 -31.11 -1.40 0.43
CA PRO A 351 -31.84 -2.31 1.31
C PRO A 351 -31.14 -2.61 2.63
N GLY A 352 -29.81 -2.78 2.62
CA GLY A 352 -29.03 -3.01 3.84
C GLY A 352 -28.97 -1.79 4.79
N GLU A 353 -29.08 -0.56 4.28
CA GLU A 353 -29.17 0.65 5.10
C GLU A 353 -30.59 0.84 5.65
N PHE A 354 -31.60 0.47 4.85
CA PHE A 354 -32.99 0.41 5.29
C PHE A 354 -33.13 -0.57 6.47
N ALA A 355 -32.67 -1.81 6.30
CA ALA A 355 -32.64 -2.86 7.32
C ALA A 355 -32.13 -2.36 8.68
N ARG A 356 -30.96 -1.70 8.70
CA ARG A 356 -30.33 -1.16 9.92
C ARG A 356 -31.13 -0.05 10.59
N ARG A 357 -32.02 0.63 9.85
CA ARG A 357 -32.81 1.76 10.33
C ARG A 357 -34.27 1.42 10.60
N VAL A 358 -34.77 0.22 10.24
CA VAL A 358 -36.20 -0.15 10.42
C VAL A 358 -36.66 0.04 11.87
N ASP A 359 -35.90 -0.45 12.86
CA ASP A 359 -36.28 -0.29 14.28
C ASP A 359 -36.37 1.20 14.68
N HIS A 360 -35.43 2.02 14.22
CA HIS A 360 -35.46 3.46 14.46
C HIS A 360 -36.68 4.12 13.82
N LEU A 361 -37.01 3.79 12.57
CA LEU A 361 -38.18 4.32 11.87
C LEU A 361 -39.47 4.01 12.62
N LEU A 362 -39.63 2.79 13.11
CA LEU A 362 -40.84 2.35 13.82
C LEU A 362 -41.00 3.00 15.20
N ARG A 363 -39.93 3.57 15.77
CA ARG A 363 -39.99 4.36 17.01
C ARG A 363 -40.30 5.83 16.76
N VAL A 364 -39.92 6.36 15.61
CA VAL A 364 -40.04 7.79 15.28
C VAL A 364 -41.39 8.12 14.65
N PHE A 365 -41.94 7.22 13.83
CA PHE A 365 -43.19 7.41 13.10
C PHE A 365 -44.40 6.77 13.81
N SER A 366 -45.61 7.19 13.45
CA SER A 366 -46.86 6.71 14.04
C SER A 366 -47.21 5.27 13.64
N GLU A 367 -48.19 4.64 14.32
CA GLU A 367 -48.59 3.26 14.03
C GLU A 367 -49.16 3.04 12.61
N ASP A 368 -49.82 4.05 12.03
CA ASP A 368 -50.34 3.96 10.67
C ASP A 368 -49.21 4.05 9.63
N GLU A 369 -48.22 4.90 9.89
CA GLU A 369 -47.00 5.02 9.07
C GLU A 369 -46.10 3.79 9.19
N ALA A 370 -46.08 3.15 10.37
CA ALA A 370 -45.35 1.92 10.60
C ALA A 370 -45.75 0.80 9.62
N LYS A 371 -47.05 0.68 9.30
CA LYS A 371 -47.52 -0.30 8.30
C LYS A 371 -46.93 -0.02 6.93
N VAL A 372 -46.92 1.25 6.50
CA VAL A 372 -46.36 1.66 5.21
C VAL A 372 -44.85 1.39 5.15
N ILE A 373 -44.12 1.66 6.23
CA ILE A 373 -42.68 1.36 6.35
C ILE A 373 -42.43 -0.14 6.17
N LEU A 374 -43.21 -0.97 6.86
CA LEU A 374 -43.08 -2.42 6.84
C LEU A 374 -43.43 -3.01 5.47
N ASP A 375 -44.48 -2.50 4.83
CA ASP A 375 -44.88 -2.91 3.48
C ASP A 375 -43.78 -2.56 2.47
N ARG A 376 -43.23 -1.34 2.51
CA ARG A 376 -42.12 -0.94 1.66
C ARG A 376 -40.87 -1.77 1.91
N PHE A 377 -40.52 -2.02 3.17
CA PHE A 377 -39.37 -2.84 3.52
C PHE A 377 -39.53 -4.29 3.05
N SER A 378 -40.74 -4.85 3.17
CA SER A 378 -41.05 -6.22 2.73
C SER A 378 -40.81 -6.43 1.23
N GLY A 379 -40.93 -5.38 0.43
CA GLY A 379 -40.68 -5.42 -1.02
C GLY A 379 -39.20 -5.42 -1.42
N VAL A 380 -38.29 -5.00 -0.54
CA VAL A 380 -36.83 -4.92 -0.80
C VAL A 380 -36.02 -5.87 0.07
N ILE A 381 -36.69 -6.70 0.86
CA ILE A 381 -36.07 -7.57 1.86
C ILE A 381 -35.22 -8.67 1.24
N SER A 382 -35.57 -9.13 0.03
CA SER A 382 -34.82 -10.12 -0.73
C SER A 382 -33.43 -9.64 -1.14
N ASP A 383 -33.23 -8.32 -1.15
CA ASP A 383 -32.03 -7.68 -1.67
C ASP A 383 -31.08 -7.26 -0.52
N VAL A 384 -31.37 -7.69 0.71
CA VAL A 384 -30.55 -7.45 1.88
C VAL A 384 -29.53 -8.58 2.02
N ASP A 385 -28.25 -8.25 1.91
CA ASP A 385 -27.13 -9.16 2.14
C ASP A 385 -27.21 -9.73 3.58
N THR A 386 -27.41 -11.04 3.71
CA THR A 386 -27.71 -11.73 4.99
C THR A 386 -26.50 -11.89 5.92
N THR A 387 -25.31 -11.44 5.50
CA THR A 387 -24.06 -11.59 6.25
C THR A 387 -23.93 -10.67 7.48
N GLN A 388 -24.93 -9.84 7.80
CA GLN A 388 -24.88 -8.95 8.96
C GLN A 388 -26.08 -9.12 9.90
N PRO A 389 -25.86 -9.32 11.21
CA PRO A 389 -26.92 -9.62 12.16
C PRO A 389 -27.89 -8.43 12.33
N PHE A 390 -29.18 -8.70 12.18
CA PHE A 390 -30.25 -7.79 12.60
C PHE A 390 -30.27 -7.72 14.13
N ILE A 391 -29.88 -6.59 14.71
CA ILE A 391 -30.03 -6.34 16.15
C ILE A 391 -31.39 -5.70 16.39
N ASN A 392 -32.36 -6.49 16.85
CA ASN A 392 -33.65 -6.00 17.31
C ASN A 392 -33.58 -5.67 18.81
N HIS A 393 -33.81 -4.41 19.17
CA HIS A 393 -33.88 -3.95 20.56
C HIS A 393 -35.32 -3.76 21.07
N SER A 394 -36.35 -4.16 20.32
CA SER A 394 -37.74 -3.95 20.70
C SER A 394 -38.40 -5.23 21.21
N SER A 395 -38.46 -5.36 22.53
CA SER A 395 -39.44 -6.21 23.18
C SER A 395 -40.79 -5.46 23.23
N LYS A 396 -41.82 -6.08 22.62
CA LYS A 396 -43.26 -5.89 22.89
C LYS A 396 -44.12 -4.86 22.12
N LYS A 397 -43.73 -4.27 20.97
CA LYS A 397 -44.68 -3.35 20.26
C LYS A 397 -45.03 -3.56 18.78
N CYS A 398 -44.44 -4.48 18.03
CA CYS A 398 -44.87 -4.69 16.62
C CYS A 398 -44.87 -6.17 16.21
N ARG A 399 -46.03 -6.85 16.24
CA ARG A 399 -46.23 -8.19 15.66
C ARG A 399 -45.83 -8.33 14.17
N PRO A 400 -45.92 -7.29 13.31
CA PRO A 400 -45.48 -7.40 11.91
C PRO A 400 -43.97 -7.59 11.73
N LEU A 401 -43.13 -7.01 12.61
CA LEU A 401 -41.69 -7.19 12.57
C LEU A 401 -41.27 -8.64 12.82
N GLU A 402 -41.95 -9.33 13.75
CA GLU A 402 -41.70 -10.75 14.02
C GLU A 402 -42.02 -11.64 12.82
N ALA A 403 -43.06 -11.30 12.04
CA ALA A 403 -43.41 -12.00 10.81
C ALA A 403 -42.38 -11.75 9.68
N ILE A 404 -41.83 -10.54 9.60
CA ILE A 404 -40.79 -10.16 8.65
C ILE A 404 -39.44 -10.81 9.01
N ILE A 405 -39.07 -10.85 10.29
CA ILE A 405 -37.88 -11.56 10.79
C ILE A 405 -38.03 -13.08 10.59
N LYS A 406 -39.23 -13.65 10.78
CA LYS A 406 -39.50 -15.05 10.41
C LYS A 406 -39.34 -15.29 8.90
N ARG A 407 -39.72 -14.33 8.04
CA ARG A 407 -39.51 -14.42 6.60
C ARG A 407 -38.02 -14.40 6.25
N LEU A 408 -37.23 -13.50 6.85
CA LEU A 408 -35.76 -13.46 6.72
C LEU A 408 -35.12 -14.80 7.13
N ASN A 409 -35.50 -15.35 8.29
CA ASN A 409 -34.98 -16.61 8.80
C ASN A 409 -35.50 -17.86 8.05
N SER A 410 -36.57 -17.73 7.25
CA SER A 410 -37.10 -18.84 6.42
C SER A 410 -36.42 -18.97 5.06
N VAL A 411 -35.79 -17.90 4.56
CA VAL A 411 -34.96 -17.93 3.35
C VAL A 411 -33.67 -18.72 3.60
N ASP A 412 -33.15 -18.70 4.83
CA ASP A 412 -32.00 -19.49 5.31
C ASP A 412 -32.20 -21.02 5.27
N GLN A 413 -33.43 -21.53 5.16
CA GLN A 413 -33.69 -22.98 5.14
C GLN A 413 -33.80 -23.60 3.74
N GLN A 414 -33.54 -22.82 2.68
CA GLN A 414 -33.61 -23.29 1.29
C GLN A 414 -32.33 -23.06 0.47
N GLN A 415 -31.22 -22.65 1.09
CA GLN A 415 -29.89 -22.62 0.45
C GLN A 415 -28.97 -23.71 1.00
#